data_AF-A0A0F9Q3T2-F1
#
_entry.id   AF-A0A0F9Q3T2-F1
#
_cell.length_a   1.000
_cell.length_b   1.000
_cell.length_c   1.000
_cell.angle_alpha   90.00
_cell.angle_beta   90.00
_cell.angle_gamma   90.00
#
_symmetry.space_group_name_H-M   'P 1'
#
loop_
_entity.id
_entity.type
_entity.pdbx_description
1 polymer ?
#
loop_
_entity_poly.entity_id
_entity_poly.type
_entity_poly.pdbx_seq_one_letter_code
_entity_poly.pdbx_strand_id
1 'polypeptide(L)'
;MHRCPNCRESLRDLYLEICPFCGVEILNHEIHISLFKKKIIFETGKFDPENVWLLTDPVAKAKFQFEGKLIELEQDIKFNVMRGKCWQEDDIEYLREIKRLIGRRKIKKTTSFWFSSPFTPIYRAIQDGKIIISGKKYHFKKGEEIVWQCQMGRELHDLGGPVLIGGFTPKKMTIFCKEMENAIKGIRMMIRK
;
A
#
# COMPACT_ATOMS: atom_id res chain seq x y z
N MET A 1 1.84 5.65 -30.14
CA MET A 1 1.00 5.50 -28.94
C MET A 1 1.30 4.13 -28.35
N HIS A 2 1.97 4.06 -27.20
CA HIS A 2 2.25 2.77 -26.55
C HIS A 2 0.96 2.24 -25.91
N ARG A 3 0.71 0.94 -26.01
CA ARG A 3 -0.46 0.29 -25.41
C ARG A 3 0.00 -0.83 -24.49
N CYS A 4 -0.74 -1.05 -23.41
CA CYS A 4 -0.47 -2.16 -22.51
C CYS A 4 -0.67 -3.50 -23.25
N PRO A 5 0.27 -4.46 -23.18
CA PRO A 5 0.15 -5.75 -23.86
C PRO A 5 -1.02 -6.60 -23.32
N ASN A 6 -1.35 -6.45 -22.04
CA ASN A 6 -2.44 -7.18 -21.40
C ASN A 6 -3.83 -6.54 -21.64
N CYS A 7 -4.05 -5.28 -21.24
CA CYS A 7 -5.38 -4.66 -21.31
C CYS A 7 -5.60 -3.72 -22.51
N ARG A 8 -4.59 -3.52 -23.38
CA ARG A 8 -4.65 -2.67 -24.59
C ARG A 8 -4.93 -1.19 -24.37
N GLU A 9 -5.01 -0.76 -23.11
CA GLU A 9 -5.14 0.65 -22.72
C GLU A 9 -3.98 1.48 -23.22
N SER A 10 -4.25 2.75 -23.53
CA SER A 10 -3.24 3.67 -24.01
C SER A 10 -2.35 4.17 -22.88
N LEU A 11 -1.05 3.94 -23.03
CA LEU A 11 0.00 4.42 -22.16
C LEU A 11 0.60 5.68 -22.79
N ARG A 12 0.44 6.81 -22.11
CA ARG A 12 0.98 8.11 -22.55
C ARG A 12 2.41 8.35 -22.04
N ASP A 13 2.77 7.69 -20.94
CA ASP A 13 4.10 7.73 -20.33
C ASP A 13 4.89 6.48 -20.74
N LEU A 14 6.07 6.69 -21.31
CA LEU A 14 6.98 5.63 -21.78
C LEU A 14 7.78 5.00 -20.64
N TYR A 15 7.83 5.63 -19.46
CA TYR A 15 8.63 5.20 -18.31
C TYR A 15 7.83 4.41 -17.27
N LEU A 16 6.61 3.97 -17.60
CA LEU A 16 5.82 3.11 -16.72
C LEU A 16 6.40 1.70 -16.68
N GLU A 17 6.82 1.26 -15.50
CA GLU A 17 7.23 -0.14 -15.26
C GLU A 17 6.01 -1.07 -15.08
N ILE A 18 4.85 -0.52 -14.71
CA ILE A 18 3.62 -1.26 -14.41
C ILE A 18 2.45 -0.55 -15.10
N CYS A 19 1.55 -1.31 -15.71
CA CYS A 19 0.34 -0.77 -16.28
C CYS A 19 -0.59 -0.23 -15.17
N PRO A 20 -0.98 1.06 -15.22
CA PRO A 20 -1.82 1.68 -14.19
C PRO A 20 -3.26 1.13 -14.16
N PHE A 21 -3.67 0.42 -15.22
CA PHE A 21 -5.03 -0.07 -15.40
C PHE A 21 -5.19 -1.54 -14.99
N CYS A 22 -4.22 -2.39 -15.32
CA CYS A 22 -4.32 -3.83 -15.07
C CYS A 22 -3.18 -4.40 -14.22
N GLY A 23 -2.20 -3.58 -13.86
CA GLY A 23 -1.10 -3.98 -12.98
C GLY A 23 -0.07 -4.94 -13.57
N VAL A 24 -0.15 -5.24 -14.88
CA VAL A 24 0.88 -6.04 -15.55
C VAL A 24 2.20 -5.25 -15.64
N GLU A 25 3.32 -5.93 -15.49
CA GLU A 25 4.64 -5.35 -15.75
C GLU A 25 4.78 -4.99 -17.23
N ILE A 26 5.35 -3.81 -17.51
CA ILE A 26 5.64 -3.34 -18.86
C ILE A 26 7.14 -3.56 -19.09
N LEU A 27 7.48 -4.51 -19.96
CA LEU A 27 8.85 -4.79 -20.33
C LEU A 27 9.33 -3.74 -21.35
N ASN A 28 10.13 -2.77 -20.91
CA ASN A 28 10.95 -1.95 -21.81
C ASN A 28 12.36 -2.55 -21.89
N HIS A 29 12.89 -2.68 -23.11
CA HIS A 29 14.17 -3.37 -23.40
C HIS A 29 15.40 -2.79 -22.66
N GLU A 30 15.36 -1.54 -22.17
CA GLU A 30 16.45 -0.92 -21.39
C GLU A 30 16.36 -1.17 -19.86
N ILE A 31 15.25 -1.73 -19.37
CA ILE A 31 14.92 -1.88 -17.93
C ILE A 31 15.31 -3.27 -17.38
N HIS A 32 16.08 -4.07 -18.12
CA HIS A 32 16.49 -5.40 -17.63
C HIS A 32 17.38 -5.33 -16.37
N ILE A 33 18.06 -4.21 -16.13
CA ILE A 33 18.95 -3.99 -14.98
C ILE A 33 18.17 -3.56 -13.71
N SER A 34 17.10 -2.76 -13.85
CA SER A 34 16.29 -2.33 -12.69
C SER A 34 15.42 -3.48 -12.15
N LEU A 35 14.88 -4.31 -13.04
CA LEU A 35 14.05 -5.48 -12.72
C LEU A 35 14.82 -6.53 -11.90
N PHE A 36 16.10 -6.76 -12.22
CA PHE A 36 16.96 -7.61 -11.39
C PHE A 36 17.11 -7.03 -9.98
N LYS A 37 17.31 -5.71 -9.82
CA LYS A 37 17.38 -5.06 -8.48
C LYS A 37 16.07 -5.17 -7.70
N LYS A 38 14.91 -4.99 -8.34
CA LYS A 38 13.59 -5.04 -7.68
C LYS A 38 13.22 -6.44 -7.20
N LYS A 39 13.58 -7.47 -7.97
CA LYS A 39 13.45 -8.88 -7.59
C LYS A 39 14.37 -9.25 -6.41
N ILE A 40 15.60 -8.72 -6.41
CA ILE A 40 16.56 -8.89 -5.30
C ILE A 40 16.08 -8.24 -3.98
N ILE A 41 15.41 -7.08 -4.01
CA ILE A 41 14.87 -6.44 -2.80
C ILE A 41 13.74 -7.29 -2.18
N PHE A 42 12.83 -7.82 -3.01
CA PHE A 42 11.78 -8.73 -2.52
C PHE A 42 12.35 -10.06 -2.02
N GLU A 43 13.47 -10.54 -2.56
CA GLU A 43 14.11 -11.80 -2.16
C GLU A 43 14.94 -11.67 -0.87
N THR A 44 15.70 -10.57 -0.67
CA THR A 44 16.66 -10.41 0.45
C THR A 44 16.03 -10.14 1.82
N GLY A 45 14.75 -9.74 1.90
CA GLY A 45 14.07 -9.52 3.19
C GLY A 45 14.52 -8.27 3.96
N LYS A 46 15.33 -7.42 3.33
CA LYS A 46 15.67 -6.09 3.84
C LYS A 46 14.67 -5.07 3.28
N PHE A 47 13.82 -4.55 4.14
CA PHE A 47 13.00 -3.38 3.85
C PHE A 47 13.77 -2.14 4.31
N ASP A 48 13.93 -1.18 3.40
CA ASP A 48 14.59 0.10 3.67
C ASP A 48 13.58 1.09 4.30
N PRO A 49 13.71 1.44 5.59
CA PRO A 49 12.78 2.33 6.28
C PRO A 49 12.69 3.74 5.69
N GLU A 50 13.66 4.17 4.87
CA GLU A 50 13.64 5.49 4.22
C GLU A 50 12.92 5.48 2.88
N ASN A 51 12.64 4.31 2.32
CA ASN A 51 11.93 4.20 1.05
C ASN A 51 10.43 4.56 1.24
N VAL A 52 10.08 5.77 0.82
CA VAL A 52 8.71 6.33 0.84
C VAL A 52 7.68 5.39 0.21
N TRP A 53 8.07 4.58 -0.78
CA TRP A 53 7.16 3.70 -1.52
C TRP A 53 6.94 2.33 -0.87
N LEU A 54 7.55 2.03 0.29
CA LEU A 54 7.52 0.69 0.91
C LEU A 54 6.12 0.08 1.05
N LEU A 55 5.16 0.88 1.48
CA LEU A 55 3.79 0.45 1.71
C LEU A 55 2.85 0.80 0.55
N THR A 56 3.32 1.47 -0.50
CA THR A 56 2.49 1.86 -1.65
C THR A 56 2.25 0.67 -2.58
N ASP A 57 1.00 0.44 -2.99
CA ASP A 57 0.73 -0.56 -4.01
C ASP A 57 1.39 -0.17 -5.34
N PRO A 58 2.16 -1.06 -5.99
CA PRO A 58 2.79 -0.75 -7.27
C PRO A 58 1.80 -0.30 -8.36
N VAL A 59 0.57 -0.81 -8.36
CA VAL A 59 -0.49 -0.37 -9.28
C VAL A 59 -0.99 1.03 -8.93
N ALA A 60 -1.14 1.33 -7.64
CA ALA A 60 -1.47 2.69 -7.19
C ALA A 60 -0.37 3.66 -7.61
N LYS A 61 0.89 3.34 -7.35
CA LYS A 61 2.04 4.18 -7.75
C LYS A 61 2.02 4.47 -9.25
N ALA A 62 1.84 3.44 -10.07
CA ALA A 62 1.75 3.58 -11.52
C ALA A 62 0.56 4.46 -11.95
N LYS A 63 -0.59 4.32 -11.28
CA LYS A 63 -1.76 5.16 -11.53
C LYS A 63 -1.47 6.64 -11.24
N PHE A 64 -0.89 6.96 -10.08
CA PHE A 64 -0.53 8.33 -9.74
C PHE A 64 0.56 8.90 -10.67
N GLN A 65 1.50 8.07 -11.15
CA GLN A 65 2.45 8.45 -12.19
C GLN A 65 1.74 8.81 -13.50
N PHE A 66 0.86 7.93 -13.98
CA PHE A 66 0.09 8.16 -15.20
C PHE A 66 -0.79 9.40 -15.14
N GLU A 67 -1.32 9.74 -13.96
CA GLU A 67 -2.13 10.93 -13.71
C GLU A 67 -1.31 12.22 -13.52
N GLY A 68 0.04 12.14 -13.53
CA GLY A 68 0.91 13.30 -13.27
C GLY A 68 0.94 13.76 -11.81
N LYS A 69 0.50 12.91 -10.87
CA LYS A 69 0.35 13.22 -9.43
C LYS A 69 1.35 12.49 -8.54
N LEU A 70 2.39 11.87 -9.11
CA LEU A 70 3.35 11.07 -8.34
C LEU A 70 4.10 11.89 -7.29
N ILE A 71 4.52 13.10 -7.63
CA ILE A 71 5.22 14.02 -6.70
C ILE A 71 4.30 14.42 -5.54
N GLU A 72 3.02 14.71 -5.84
CA GLU A 72 2.03 15.03 -4.82
C GLU A 72 1.83 13.85 -3.85
N LEU A 73 1.74 12.63 -4.38
CA LEU A 73 1.66 11.42 -3.56
C LEU A 73 2.92 11.23 -2.71
N GLU A 74 4.11 11.39 -3.28
CA GLU A 74 5.37 11.26 -2.53
C GLU A 74 5.42 12.22 -1.35
N GLN A 75 5.04 13.49 -1.57
CA GLN A 75 4.97 14.50 -0.52
C GLN A 75 3.93 14.13 0.53
N ASP A 76 2.75 13.66 0.14
CA ASP A 76 1.71 13.26 1.09
C ASP A 76 2.16 12.09 1.97
N ILE A 77 2.82 11.09 1.37
CA ILE A 77 3.36 9.97 2.13
C ILE A 77 4.45 10.46 3.09
N LYS A 78 5.41 11.24 2.60
CA LYS A 78 6.53 11.72 3.41
C LYS A 78 6.08 12.58 4.59
N PHE A 79 5.17 13.53 4.38
CA PHE A 79 4.83 14.53 5.38
C PHE A 79 3.57 14.21 6.19
N ASN A 80 2.60 13.46 5.64
CA ASN A 80 1.33 13.21 6.32
C ASN A 80 1.16 11.75 6.76
N VAL A 81 1.70 10.79 6.01
CA VAL A 81 1.68 9.37 6.42
C VAL A 81 2.84 9.06 7.38
N MET A 82 4.07 9.39 6.98
CA MET A 82 5.30 9.16 7.74
C MET A 82 5.60 10.30 8.73
N ARG A 83 4.87 11.43 8.64
CA ARG A 83 5.06 12.62 9.50
C ARG A 83 6.50 13.15 9.51
N GLY A 84 7.15 13.14 8.36
CA GLY A 84 8.53 13.59 8.17
C GLY A 84 9.60 12.64 8.74
N LYS A 85 9.22 11.45 9.23
CA LYS A 85 10.13 10.44 9.76
C LYS A 85 10.30 9.26 8.78
N CYS A 86 11.12 8.28 9.12
CA CYS A 86 11.17 6.98 8.43
C CYS A 86 10.00 6.07 8.86
N TRP A 87 9.78 4.98 8.13
CA TRP A 87 8.85 3.93 8.52
C TRP A 87 9.24 3.32 9.87
N GLN A 88 8.25 3.12 10.74
CA GLN A 88 8.49 2.64 12.10
C GLN A 88 8.72 1.13 12.11
N GLU A 89 9.30 0.61 13.19
CA GLU A 89 9.63 -0.82 13.31
C GLU A 89 8.40 -1.72 13.11
N ASP A 90 7.25 -1.35 13.69
CA ASP A 90 5.97 -2.03 13.49
C ASP A 90 5.55 -2.12 12.01
N ASP A 91 5.85 -1.08 11.21
CA ASP A 91 5.53 -1.04 9.78
C ASP A 91 6.44 -2.00 9.00
N ILE A 92 7.71 -2.07 9.39
CA ILE A 92 8.67 -3.01 8.82
C ILE A 92 8.33 -4.46 9.21
N GLU A 93 7.93 -4.71 10.44
CA GLU A 93 7.50 -6.03 10.90
C GLU A 93 6.22 -6.47 10.20
N TYR A 94 5.26 -5.55 10.00
CA TYR A 94 4.10 -5.81 9.16
C TYR A 94 4.52 -6.31 7.76
N LEU A 95 5.44 -5.64 7.08
CA LEU A 95 5.92 -6.05 5.75
C LEU A 95 6.60 -7.44 5.78
N ARG A 96 7.39 -7.74 6.82
CA ARG A 96 8.01 -9.06 7.02
C ARG A 96 6.95 -10.14 7.20
N GLU A 97 5.93 -9.89 8.00
CA GLU A 97 4.83 -10.84 8.22
C GLU A 97 3.99 -11.05 6.96
N ILE A 98 3.69 -10.00 6.20
CA ILE A 98 3.02 -10.12 4.90
C ILE A 98 3.86 -10.99 3.96
N LYS A 99 5.17 -10.74 3.83
CA LYS A 99 6.07 -11.57 3.01
C LYS A 99 6.04 -13.03 3.48
N ARG A 100 6.12 -13.29 4.78
CA ARG A 100 6.05 -14.64 5.37
C ARG A 100 4.72 -15.33 5.05
N LEU A 101 3.59 -14.62 5.19
CA LEU A 101 2.26 -15.18 4.99
C LEU A 101 1.96 -15.45 3.50
N ILE A 102 2.45 -14.62 2.59
CA ILE A 102 2.40 -14.87 1.14
C ILE A 102 3.25 -16.09 0.79
N GLY A 103 4.49 -16.17 1.29
CA GLY A 103 5.38 -17.32 1.05
C GLY A 103 4.79 -18.64 1.56
N ARG A 104 4.01 -18.60 2.65
CA ARG A 104 3.26 -19.75 3.18
C ARG A 104 1.89 -19.95 2.55
N ARG A 105 1.53 -19.16 1.52
CA ARG A 105 0.24 -19.22 0.81
C ARG A 105 -0.99 -19.07 1.73
N LYS A 106 -0.85 -18.35 2.85
CA LYS A 106 -1.96 -18.08 3.78
C LYS A 106 -2.80 -16.88 3.36
N ILE A 107 -2.18 -15.92 2.69
CA ILE A 107 -2.82 -14.72 2.15
C ILE A 107 -2.41 -14.55 0.69
N LYS A 108 -3.22 -13.85 -0.09
CA LYS A 108 -2.87 -13.37 -1.43
C LYS A 108 -3.16 -11.89 -1.56
N LYS A 109 -2.33 -11.18 -2.33
CA LYS A 109 -2.63 -9.80 -2.74
C LYS A 109 -3.92 -9.79 -3.57
N THR A 110 -4.80 -8.83 -3.33
CA THR A 110 -5.98 -8.60 -4.19
C THR A 110 -5.60 -7.71 -5.38
N THR A 111 -6.56 -7.45 -6.26
CA THR A 111 -6.40 -6.50 -7.39
C THR A 111 -6.62 -5.05 -6.97
N SER A 112 -6.96 -4.80 -5.70
CA SER A 112 -7.31 -3.49 -5.17
C SER A 112 -6.29 -3.02 -4.14
N PHE A 113 -6.22 -1.72 -3.97
CA PHE A 113 -5.43 -1.05 -2.94
C PHE A 113 -6.34 -0.20 -2.05
N TRP A 114 -5.85 0.13 -0.86
CA TRP A 114 -6.59 0.91 0.13
C TRP A 114 -6.95 2.29 -0.43
N PHE A 115 -8.11 2.80 -0.05
CA PHE A 115 -8.66 4.03 -0.62
C PHE A 115 -7.90 5.30 -0.21
N SER A 116 -6.94 5.21 0.72
CA SER A 116 -6.20 6.37 1.21
C SER A 116 -4.70 6.16 1.21
N SER A 117 -3.97 7.27 1.14
CA SER A 117 -2.50 7.29 1.13
C SER A 117 -1.90 6.50 2.31
N PRO A 118 -0.91 5.64 2.06
CA PRO A 118 -0.09 5.53 0.85
C PRO A 118 -0.68 4.59 -0.23
N PHE A 119 -1.99 4.31 -0.21
CA PHE A 119 -2.68 3.40 -1.12
C PHE A 119 -2.12 1.99 -1.02
N THR A 120 -2.16 1.44 0.20
CA THR A 120 -1.52 0.16 0.51
C THR A 120 -2.17 -1.03 -0.18
N PRO A 121 -1.40 -2.08 -0.55
CA PRO A 121 -1.99 -3.33 -1.01
C PRO A 121 -3.00 -3.89 -0.01
N ILE A 122 -4.11 -4.43 -0.52
CA ILE A 122 -5.04 -5.22 0.27
C ILE A 122 -4.71 -6.70 0.05
N TYR A 123 -4.65 -7.46 1.14
CA TYR A 123 -4.45 -8.91 1.10
C TYR A 123 -5.72 -9.60 1.54
N ARG A 124 -5.99 -10.78 0.98
CA ARG A 124 -7.12 -11.63 1.37
C ARG A 124 -6.62 -12.95 1.92
N ALA A 125 -7.14 -13.31 3.08
CA ALA A 125 -6.87 -14.58 3.75
C ALA A 125 -7.47 -15.73 2.94
N ILE A 126 -6.62 -16.70 2.60
CA ILE A 126 -7.01 -17.95 1.92
C ILE A 126 -7.25 -19.06 2.95
N GLN A 127 -6.64 -18.90 4.13
CA GLN A 127 -6.73 -19.80 5.29
C GLN A 127 -6.72 -18.95 6.56
N ASP A 128 -7.12 -19.55 7.68
CA ASP A 128 -7.03 -18.91 8.98
C ASP A 128 -5.57 -18.71 9.41
N GLY A 129 -5.33 -17.67 10.20
CA GLY A 129 -4.00 -17.36 10.65
C GLY A 129 -3.92 -16.16 11.58
N LYS A 130 -2.69 -15.65 11.69
CA LYS A 130 -2.38 -14.46 12.47
C LYS A 130 -1.16 -13.75 11.90
N ILE A 131 -1.16 -12.43 12.09
CA ILE A 131 -0.02 -11.54 11.94
C ILE A 131 0.54 -11.27 13.33
N ILE A 132 1.86 -11.29 13.48
CA ILE A 132 2.54 -10.95 14.73
C ILE A 132 3.33 -9.66 14.51
N ILE A 133 2.97 -8.59 15.22
CA ILE A 133 3.69 -7.31 15.16
C ILE A 133 3.97 -6.88 16.60
N SER A 134 5.24 -6.62 16.92
CA SER A 134 5.72 -6.19 18.24
C SER A 134 5.24 -7.14 19.34
N GLY A 135 5.24 -8.45 19.04
CA GLY A 135 4.75 -9.52 19.90
C GLY A 135 3.22 -9.64 20.03
N LYS A 136 2.45 -8.67 19.52
CA LYS A 136 0.97 -8.71 19.52
C LYS A 136 0.46 -9.58 18.37
N LYS A 137 -0.58 -10.36 18.64
CA LYS A 137 -1.19 -11.30 17.68
C LYS A 137 -2.50 -10.76 17.14
N TYR A 138 -2.57 -10.55 15.83
CA TYR A 138 -3.77 -10.12 15.11
C TYR A 138 -4.29 -11.30 14.31
N HIS A 139 -5.38 -11.91 14.77
CA HIS A 139 -5.96 -13.09 14.14
C HIS A 139 -6.83 -12.70 12.95
N PHE A 140 -6.83 -13.54 11.92
CA PHE A 140 -7.72 -13.43 10.77
C PHE A 140 -8.31 -14.80 10.40
N LYS A 141 -9.52 -14.76 9.85
CA LYS A 141 -10.24 -15.90 9.28
C LYS A 141 -10.12 -15.90 7.77
N LYS A 142 -10.23 -17.08 7.17
CA LYS A 142 -10.34 -17.24 5.73
C LYS A 142 -11.45 -16.34 5.17
N GLY A 143 -11.13 -15.64 4.09
CA GLY A 143 -12.03 -14.70 3.43
C GLY A 143 -11.88 -13.25 3.90
N GLU A 144 -11.36 -13.02 5.11
CA GLU A 144 -11.09 -11.66 5.58
C GLU A 144 -9.98 -10.99 4.79
N GLU A 145 -10.07 -9.67 4.73
CA GLU A 145 -9.10 -8.80 4.12
C GLU A 145 -8.23 -8.16 5.19
N ILE A 146 -6.99 -7.89 4.80
CA ILE A 146 -5.91 -7.40 5.66
C ILE A 146 -5.29 -6.21 4.95
N VAL A 147 -5.17 -5.11 5.67
CA VAL A 147 -4.58 -3.88 5.15
C VAL A 147 -3.79 -3.17 6.24
N TRP A 148 -2.73 -2.48 5.84
CA TRP A 148 -1.98 -1.64 6.75
C TRP A 148 -2.71 -0.33 7.02
N GLN A 149 -2.58 0.21 8.23
CA GLN A 149 -3.13 1.49 8.63
C GLN A 149 -2.05 2.45 9.11
N CYS A 150 -2.09 3.66 8.59
CA CYS A 150 -1.29 4.77 9.10
C CYS A 150 -1.73 5.13 10.52
N GLN A 151 -0.91 5.87 11.24
CA GLN A 151 -1.21 6.27 12.62
C GLN A 151 -2.61 6.90 12.74
N MET A 152 -2.99 7.77 11.80
CA MET A 152 -4.31 8.38 11.80
C MET A 152 -5.45 7.36 11.58
N GLY A 153 -5.25 6.39 10.69
CA GLY A 153 -6.18 5.28 10.51
C GLY A 153 -6.31 4.43 11.78
N ARG A 154 -5.20 4.21 12.50
CA ARG A 154 -5.21 3.52 13.80
C ARG A 154 -6.01 4.28 14.85
N GLU A 155 -5.81 5.60 14.95
CA GLU A 155 -6.57 6.45 15.86
C GLU A 155 -8.08 6.46 15.55
N LEU A 156 -8.45 6.51 14.26
CA LEU A 156 -9.85 6.53 13.83
C LEU A 156 -10.58 5.22 14.14
N HIS A 157 -9.86 4.10 14.07
CA HIS A 157 -10.40 2.75 14.23
C HIS A 157 -10.05 2.11 15.58
N ASP A 158 -9.45 2.87 16.51
CA ASP A 158 -8.94 2.39 17.81
C ASP A 158 -8.11 1.10 17.71
N LEU A 159 -7.17 1.07 16.76
CA LEU A 159 -6.37 -0.11 16.46
C LEU A 159 -5.15 -0.19 17.38
N GLY A 160 -4.99 -1.34 18.04
CA GLY A 160 -3.81 -1.64 18.86
C GLY A 160 -2.51 -1.89 18.07
N GLY A 161 -2.49 -1.70 16.76
CA GLY A 161 -1.32 -1.86 15.87
C GLY A 161 -1.59 -1.46 14.42
N PRO A 162 -0.61 -1.65 13.51
CA PRO A 162 -0.63 -1.15 12.14
C PRO A 162 -1.56 -1.89 11.19
N VAL A 163 -2.39 -2.82 11.68
CA VAL A 163 -3.14 -3.73 10.84
C VAL A 163 -4.63 -3.63 11.11
N LEU A 164 -5.39 -3.54 10.03
CA LEU A 164 -6.84 -3.64 10.03
C LEU A 164 -7.22 -4.95 9.32
N ILE A 165 -8.11 -5.72 9.96
CA ILE A 165 -8.58 -7.02 9.49
C ILE A 165 -10.11 -7.02 9.49
N GLY A 166 -10.72 -7.46 8.40
CA GLY A 166 -12.18 -7.58 8.31
C GLY A 166 -12.66 -7.72 6.87
N GLY A 167 -13.96 -7.58 6.64
CA GLY A 167 -14.50 -7.44 5.29
C GLY A 167 -14.55 -5.97 4.88
N PHE A 168 -13.92 -5.60 3.76
CA PHE A 168 -13.97 -4.21 3.28
C PHE A 168 -14.89 -4.08 2.06
N THR A 169 -15.62 -2.96 2.01
CA THR A 169 -16.38 -2.59 0.82
C THR A 169 -15.50 -1.70 -0.07
N PRO A 170 -15.49 -1.93 -1.39
CA PRO A 170 -14.75 -1.09 -2.32
C PRO A 170 -15.23 0.36 -2.22
N LYS A 171 -14.30 1.29 -1.97
CA LYS A 171 -14.58 2.73 -2.08
C LYS A 171 -14.19 3.22 -3.47
N LYS A 172 -15.07 4.02 -4.07
CA LYS A 172 -14.83 4.68 -5.37
C LYS A 172 -13.98 5.95 -5.28
N MET A 173 -13.57 6.33 -4.08
CA MET A 173 -12.78 7.54 -3.82
C MET A 173 -11.34 7.18 -3.47
N THR A 174 -10.42 8.04 -3.87
CA THR A 174 -9.03 8.05 -3.42
C THR A 174 -8.79 9.33 -2.63
N ILE A 175 -8.26 9.21 -1.41
CA ILE A 175 -8.08 10.36 -0.50
C ILE A 175 -6.62 10.41 -0.03
N PHE A 176 -5.99 11.56 -0.14
CA PHE A 176 -4.68 11.82 0.46
C PHE A 176 -4.78 11.90 1.99
N CYS A 177 -3.71 11.52 2.70
CA CYS A 177 -3.68 11.58 4.15
C CYS A 177 -3.91 13.02 4.65
N LYS A 178 -3.33 14.03 3.99
CA LYS A 178 -3.58 15.46 4.28
C LYS A 178 -5.06 15.85 4.25
N GLU A 179 -5.85 15.23 3.37
CA GLU A 179 -7.28 15.55 3.21
C GLU A 179 -8.10 14.94 4.35
N MET A 180 -7.74 13.74 4.80
CA MET A 180 -8.37 13.11 5.97
C MET A 180 -8.05 13.85 7.27
N GLU A 181 -6.83 14.36 7.44
CA GLU A 181 -6.46 15.13 8.64
C GLU A 181 -7.36 16.35 8.82
N ASN A 182 -7.62 17.08 7.73
CA ASN A 182 -8.50 18.25 7.74
C ASN A 182 -9.95 17.88 8.10
N ALA A 183 -10.46 16.75 7.59
CA ALA A 183 -11.79 16.26 7.93
C ALA A 183 -11.92 15.85 9.41
N ILE A 184 -10.92 15.16 9.97
CA ILE A 184 -10.93 14.72 11.36
C ILE A 184 -10.79 15.90 12.33
N LYS A 185 -9.99 16.92 12.00
CA LYS A 185 -9.92 18.17 12.78
C LYS A 185 -11.29 18.87 12.84
N GLY A 186 -12.01 18.93 11.72
CA GLY A 186 -13.38 19.47 11.67
C GLY A 186 -14.35 18.73 12.60
N ILE A 187 -14.31 17.40 12.60
CA ILE A 187 -15.17 16.56 13.46
C ILE A 187 -14.81 16.71 14.94
N ARG A 188 -13.52 16.69 15.30
CA ARG A 188 -13.06 16.85 16.70
C ARG A 188 -13.41 18.24 17.27
N MET A 189 -13.44 19.30 16.45
CA MET A 189 -13.91 20.62 16.88
C MET A 189 -15.42 20.68 17.10
N MET A 190 -16.21 19.90 16.36
CA MET A 190 -17.67 19.87 16.52
C MET A 190 -18.15 19.03 17.72
N ILE A 191 -17.34 18.07 18.19
CA ILE A 191 -17.64 17.23 19.36
C ILE A 191 -17.27 17.92 20.68
N ARG A 192 -16.43 18.97 20.65
CA ARG A 192 -16.21 19.87 21.79
C ARG A 192 -17.31 20.94 21.85
N LYS A 193 -18.51 20.53 22.25
CA LYS A 193 -19.57 21.43 22.73
C LYS A 193 -20.19 20.85 23.99
#